data_AF-A0A935D0K3-F1
#
_entry.id   AF-A0A935D0K3-F1
#
_cell.length_a   1.000
_cell.length_b   1.000
_cell.length_c   1.000
_cell.angle_alpha   90.00
_cell.angle_beta   90.00
_cell.angle_gamma   90.00
#
_symmetry.space_group_name_H-M   'P 1'
#
loop_
_entity.id
_entity.type
_entity.pdbx_description
1 polymer ?
#
loop_
_entity_poly.entity_id
_entity_poly.type
_entity_poly.pdbx_seq_one_letter_code
_entity_poly.pdbx_strand_id
1 'polypeptide(L)'
;MKNNIYFLLIIFCLLQFSCANKKYITWDDYNTLNQNTSRFTGIDSNMLRSMNIKLKRDVIDFGADNTGVKNSVTAFRNARDYARRYRESIYIPNGVYNLDDSIQIPGNVKVIGEDKEHTIIYDNSFVKDRPTFVITNKGKVAYSNEIANIYFITGVNTNEHIAIEIVDASGFNIHDCKIMAEPYFTGTGIKIKGRECGTIDNMMIYANRPIVIANNPNSSIDADHFNFRNLYLGASGNPVISIEEDVFLLNISFAGFQAWVGGTYGLYWEDTKSQMASTNLKIENVRWEQEQDKNGYLIYINHNYSLQNLILNNVYGGLNANGFYLNKVMKVSINESQYIGHSDKIGINSKALAGYSLTINNSNIQGKRILTDYRLNAIENYSNSDYSYVKDQPVLNYPILSFTKVNSSAAQPNSIFLDEEDGKLKFKDSGGTIYIVTLQK
;
A
#
# COMPACT_ATOMS: atom_id res chain seq x y z
N MET A 1 -3.00 -60.07 26.81
CA MET A 1 -3.84 -59.64 27.94
C MET A 1 -3.26 -58.47 28.75
N LYS A 2 -1.95 -58.38 29.03
CA LYS A 2 -1.37 -57.24 29.78
C LYS A 2 -1.58 -55.87 29.12
N ASN A 3 -1.54 -55.76 27.79
CA ASN A 3 -1.73 -54.47 27.09
C ASN A 3 -3.15 -53.90 27.20
N ASN A 4 -4.18 -54.72 27.40
CA ASN A 4 -5.56 -54.25 27.57
C ASN A 4 -5.83 -53.66 28.96
N ILE A 5 -5.08 -54.09 29.98
CA ILE A 5 -5.20 -53.54 31.34
C ILE A 5 -4.61 -52.13 31.40
N TYR A 6 -3.49 -51.88 30.71
CA TYR A 6 -2.89 -50.55 30.62
C TYR A 6 -3.74 -49.57 29.79
N PHE A 7 -4.37 -50.06 28.72
CA PHE A 7 -5.32 -49.27 27.93
C PHE A 7 -6.55 -48.87 28.76
N LEU A 8 -7.10 -49.80 29.56
CA LEU A 8 -8.18 -49.48 30.50
C LEU A 8 -7.74 -48.50 31.59
N LEU A 9 -6.52 -48.60 32.12
CA LEU A 9 -6.01 -47.68 33.14
C LEU A 9 -5.82 -46.26 32.60
N ILE A 10 -5.35 -46.10 31.36
CA ILE A 10 -5.25 -44.79 30.70
C ILE A 10 -6.64 -44.20 30.51
N ILE A 11 -7.61 -44.98 30.01
CA ILE A 11 -9.00 -44.54 29.89
C ILE A 11 -9.57 -44.16 31.26
N PHE A 12 -9.28 -44.94 32.31
CA PHE A 12 -9.76 -44.64 33.67
C PHE A 12 -9.16 -43.35 34.23
N CYS A 13 -7.86 -43.11 34.05
CA CYS A 13 -7.20 -41.87 34.45
C CYS A 13 -7.70 -40.66 33.65
N LEU A 14 -7.89 -40.81 32.33
CA LEU A 14 -8.43 -39.74 31.47
C LEU A 14 -9.91 -39.44 31.79
N LEU A 15 -10.70 -40.47 32.13
CA LEU A 15 -12.08 -40.31 32.61
C LEU A 15 -12.13 -39.60 33.96
N GLN A 16 -11.23 -39.94 34.90
CA GLN A 16 -11.15 -39.22 36.19
C GLN A 16 -10.75 -37.74 36.02
N PHE A 17 -9.89 -37.41 35.05
CA PHE A 17 -9.58 -36.02 34.70
C PHE A 17 -10.77 -35.30 34.02
N SER A 18 -11.57 -36.00 33.21
CA SER A 18 -12.80 -35.42 32.62
C SER A 18 -13.89 -35.17 33.67
N CYS A 19 -13.96 -35.97 34.73
CA CYS A 19 -14.90 -35.80 35.84
C CYS A 19 -14.54 -34.62 36.76
N ALA A 20 -13.36 -34.01 36.61
CA ALA A 20 -12.89 -32.87 37.41
C ALA A 20 -13.26 -31.49 36.82
N ASN A 21 -14.42 -31.36 36.15
CA ASN A 21 -14.94 -30.11 35.54
C ASN A 21 -14.18 -29.56 34.32
N LYS A 22 -13.26 -30.32 33.69
CA LYS A 22 -12.61 -29.89 32.45
C LYS A 22 -13.30 -30.52 31.23
N LYS A 23 -13.80 -29.66 30.33
CA LYS A 23 -14.45 -30.07 29.07
C LYS A 23 -13.46 -30.66 28.03
N TYR A 24 -12.16 -30.41 28.20
CA TYR A 24 -11.07 -30.88 27.33
C TYR A 24 -9.78 -31.14 28.13
N ILE A 25 -8.94 -32.05 27.63
CA ILE A 25 -7.59 -32.34 28.16
C ILE A 25 -6.58 -31.44 27.42
N THR A 26 -5.73 -30.72 28.14
CA THR A 26 -4.74 -29.80 27.54
C THR A 26 -3.39 -30.49 27.24
N TRP A 27 -2.53 -29.85 26.43
CA TRP A 27 -1.17 -30.36 26.15
C TRP A 27 -0.27 -30.41 27.39
N ASP A 28 -0.50 -29.53 28.38
CA ASP A 28 0.22 -29.56 29.66
C ASP A 28 -0.23 -30.74 30.53
N ASP A 29 -1.53 -31.03 30.52
CA ASP A 29 -2.09 -32.24 31.16
C ASP A 29 -1.50 -33.50 30.49
N TYR A 30 -1.38 -33.52 29.16
CA TYR A 30 -0.72 -34.60 28.40
C TYR A 30 0.76 -34.74 28.75
N ASN A 31 1.54 -33.65 28.82
CA ASN A 31 2.96 -33.73 29.19
C ASN A 31 3.19 -34.17 30.62
N THR A 32 2.33 -33.78 31.55
CA THR A 32 2.43 -34.18 32.94
C THR A 32 2.11 -35.67 33.09
N LEU A 33 1.19 -36.20 32.26
CA LEU A 33 0.99 -37.63 32.08
C LEU A 33 2.22 -38.30 31.44
N ASN A 34 2.77 -37.73 30.37
CA ASN A 34 3.83 -38.32 29.56
C ASN A 34 5.20 -38.34 30.30
N GLN A 35 5.48 -37.34 31.13
CA GLN A 35 6.67 -37.29 32.00
C GLN A 35 6.66 -38.39 33.07
N ASN A 36 5.48 -38.89 33.45
CA ASN A 36 5.35 -40.04 34.37
C ASN A 36 5.36 -41.39 33.63
N THR A 37 5.42 -41.41 32.30
CA THR A 37 5.19 -42.61 31.50
C THR A 37 6.16 -42.72 30.34
N SER A 38 7.43 -42.96 30.64
CA SER A 38 8.50 -43.30 29.68
C SER A 38 8.30 -44.65 28.95
N ARG A 39 7.07 -45.13 28.77
CA ARG A 39 6.76 -46.49 28.26
C ARG A 39 5.69 -46.56 27.15
N PHE A 40 5.18 -45.45 26.64
CA PHE A 40 4.12 -45.50 25.61
C PHE A 40 4.64 -45.17 24.22
N THR A 41 5.12 -46.19 23.51
CA THR A 41 5.29 -46.17 22.05
C THR A 41 4.04 -46.78 21.40
N GLY A 42 3.32 -46.00 20.59
CA GLY A 42 2.17 -46.53 19.82
C GLY A 42 0.92 -45.66 19.73
N ILE A 43 0.93 -44.42 20.23
CA ILE A 43 -0.19 -43.49 20.00
C ILE A 43 -0.02 -42.87 18.60
N ASP A 44 -0.87 -43.23 17.65
CA ASP A 44 -0.90 -42.61 16.32
C ASP A 44 -1.81 -41.37 16.27
N SER A 45 -1.67 -40.58 15.21
CA SER A 45 -2.44 -39.35 15.00
C SER A 45 -3.96 -39.58 14.82
N ASN A 46 -4.38 -40.80 14.46
CA ASN A 46 -5.79 -41.15 14.32
C ASN A 46 -6.45 -41.43 15.68
N MET A 47 -5.71 -42.03 16.63
CA MET A 47 -6.18 -42.20 18.01
C MET A 47 -6.38 -40.86 18.73
N LEU A 48 -5.49 -39.88 18.54
CA LEU A 48 -5.63 -38.53 19.11
C LEU A 48 -6.90 -37.81 18.59
N ARG A 49 -7.25 -38.00 17.31
CA ARG A 49 -8.48 -37.45 16.71
C ARG A 49 -9.75 -38.07 17.30
N SER A 50 -9.72 -39.35 17.65
CA SER A 50 -10.88 -40.05 18.25
C SER A 50 -11.20 -39.63 19.69
N MET A 51 -10.27 -38.95 20.37
CA MET A 51 -10.39 -38.57 21.79
C MET A 51 -10.84 -37.12 22.02
N ASN A 52 -11.26 -36.38 20.99
CA ASN A 52 -11.58 -34.94 21.10
C ASN A 52 -10.47 -34.13 21.80
N ILE A 53 -9.21 -34.54 21.65
CA ILE A 53 -8.07 -33.79 22.17
C ILE A 53 -7.90 -32.58 21.26
N LYS A 54 -8.14 -31.39 21.80
CA LYS A 54 -7.92 -30.14 21.09
C LYS A 54 -6.41 -29.96 20.92
N LEU A 55 -5.93 -30.21 19.70
CA LEU A 55 -4.49 -30.19 19.38
C LEU A 55 -3.87 -28.79 19.35
N LYS A 56 -4.69 -27.72 19.39
CA LYS A 56 -4.23 -26.32 19.40
C LYS A 56 -5.06 -25.52 20.40
N ARG A 57 -4.39 -24.69 21.20
CA ARG A 57 -5.09 -23.68 22.01
C ARG A 57 -5.55 -22.53 21.12
N ASP A 58 -6.70 -21.98 21.45
CA ASP A 58 -7.28 -20.85 20.74
C ASP A 58 -7.70 -19.74 21.71
N VAL A 59 -8.11 -18.59 21.19
CA VAL A 59 -8.47 -17.43 22.03
C VAL A 59 -9.60 -17.74 23.03
N ILE A 60 -10.49 -18.70 22.76
CA ILE A 60 -11.58 -19.09 23.66
C ILE A 60 -11.03 -19.82 24.89
N ASP A 61 -9.96 -20.61 24.73
CA ASP A 61 -9.26 -21.25 25.87
C ASP A 61 -8.64 -20.22 26.84
N PHE A 62 -8.44 -18.98 26.38
CA PHE A 62 -7.97 -17.85 27.18
C PHE A 62 -9.11 -16.92 27.64
N GLY A 63 -10.36 -17.31 27.42
CA GLY A 63 -11.56 -16.60 27.89
C GLY A 63 -12.14 -15.59 26.90
N ALA A 64 -11.83 -15.68 25.60
CA ALA A 64 -12.44 -14.81 24.60
C ALA A 64 -13.93 -15.13 24.44
N ASP A 65 -14.74 -14.10 24.24
CA ASP A 65 -16.15 -14.22 23.94
C ASP A 65 -16.34 -14.17 22.42
N ASN A 66 -16.76 -15.29 21.84
CA ASN A 66 -16.98 -15.45 20.40
C ASN A 66 -18.38 -14.99 19.95
N THR A 67 -19.18 -14.40 20.84
CA THR A 67 -20.49 -13.81 20.51
C THR A 67 -20.43 -12.31 20.16
N GLY A 68 -19.30 -11.66 20.42
CA GLY A 68 -19.09 -10.23 20.18
C GLY A 68 -19.67 -9.31 21.27
N VAL A 69 -20.26 -9.87 22.32
CA VAL A 69 -20.90 -9.08 23.39
C VAL A 69 -19.86 -8.54 24.36
N LYS A 70 -18.99 -9.40 24.89
CA LYS A 70 -17.96 -9.04 25.86
C LYS A 70 -16.65 -8.74 25.17
N ASN A 71 -15.92 -7.80 25.77
CA ASN A 71 -14.58 -7.46 25.36
C ASN A 71 -13.62 -8.66 25.54
N SER A 72 -12.91 -9.01 24.46
CA SER A 72 -11.97 -10.14 24.38
C SER A 72 -10.50 -9.73 24.44
N VAL A 73 -10.16 -8.45 24.64
CA VAL A 73 -8.78 -7.94 24.65
C VAL A 73 -7.86 -8.72 25.60
N THR A 74 -8.31 -8.97 26.83
CA THR A 74 -7.51 -9.71 27.83
C THR A 74 -7.21 -11.14 27.36
N ALA A 75 -8.19 -11.82 26.78
CA ALA A 75 -8.02 -13.17 26.27
C ALA A 75 -7.04 -13.21 25.08
N PHE A 76 -7.14 -12.26 24.15
CA PHE A 76 -6.20 -12.15 23.02
C PHE A 76 -4.77 -11.85 23.49
N ARG A 77 -4.60 -10.99 24.51
CA ARG A 77 -3.28 -10.70 25.10
C ARG A 77 -2.68 -11.94 25.77
N ASN A 78 -3.49 -12.70 26.49
CA ASN A 78 -3.07 -13.98 27.10
C ASN A 78 -2.69 -15.01 26.03
N ALA A 79 -3.48 -15.13 24.96
CA ALA A 79 -3.20 -16.01 23.82
C ALA A 79 -1.90 -15.61 23.11
N ARG A 80 -1.65 -14.32 22.91
CA ARG A 80 -0.39 -13.78 22.39
C ARG A 80 0.80 -14.17 23.27
N ASP A 81 0.68 -13.96 24.58
CA ASP A 81 1.77 -14.24 25.51
C ASP A 81 2.12 -15.74 25.54
N TYR A 82 1.11 -16.59 25.43
CA TYR A 82 1.27 -18.03 25.21
C TYR A 82 1.97 -18.34 23.88
N ALA A 83 1.44 -17.83 22.76
CA ALA A 83 1.99 -18.03 21.42
C ALA A 83 3.47 -17.64 21.34
N ARG A 84 3.83 -16.48 21.90
CA ARG A 84 5.21 -16.01 21.99
C ARG A 84 6.10 -16.94 22.81
N ARG A 85 5.62 -17.44 23.95
CA ARG A 85 6.40 -18.30 24.85
C ARG A 85 6.69 -19.67 24.24
N TYR A 86 5.72 -20.23 23.53
CA TYR A 86 5.78 -21.59 23.00
C TYR A 86 6.06 -21.66 21.50
N ARG A 87 6.26 -20.50 20.84
CA ARG A 87 6.46 -20.38 19.39
C ARG A 87 5.29 -20.97 18.59
N GLU A 88 4.08 -20.77 19.10
CA GLU A 88 2.84 -21.18 18.45
C GLU A 88 2.16 -19.98 17.76
N SER A 89 1.05 -20.26 17.08
CA SER A 89 0.19 -19.23 16.50
C SER A 89 -0.97 -18.92 17.45
N ILE A 90 -1.42 -17.66 17.47
CA ILE A 90 -2.74 -17.32 18.00
C ILE A 90 -3.77 -17.85 17.02
N TYR A 91 -4.57 -18.82 17.42
CA TYR A 91 -5.68 -19.33 16.62
C TYR A 91 -7.01 -18.70 17.05
N ILE A 92 -7.81 -18.26 16.09
CA ILE A 92 -9.08 -17.58 16.32
C ILE A 92 -10.19 -18.37 15.60
N PRO A 93 -11.03 -19.11 16.34
CA PRO A 93 -12.15 -19.85 15.76
C PRO A 93 -13.20 -18.94 15.14
N ASN A 94 -14.18 -19.54 14.48
CA ASN A 94 -15.36 -18.82 14.03
C ASN A 94 -16.13 -18.16 15.20
N GLY A 95 -16.58 -16.93 14.95
CA GLY A 95 -17.26 -16.10 15.92
C GLY A 95 -16.97 -14.62 15.72
N VAL A 96 -17.64 -13.79 16.51
CA VAL A 96 -17.40 -12.35 16.58
C VAL A 96 -16.64 -12.04 17.86
N TYR A 97 -15.53 -11.32 17.76
CA TYR A 97 -14.69 -10.98 18.91
C TYR A 97 -14.58 -9.46 19.02
N ASN A 98 -15.15 -8.91 20.09
CA ASN A 98 -15.12 -7.48 20.37
C ASN A 98 -13.79 -7.08 21.01
N LEU A 99 -13.06 -6.17 20.37
CA LEU A 99 -11.81 -5.60 20.87
C LEU A 99 -11.93 -4.08 20.95
N ASP A 100 -11.69 -3.50 22.13
CA ASP A 100 -11.70 -2.03 22.34
C ASP A 100 -10.28 -1.43 22.49
N ASP A 101 -9.26 -2.26 22.37
CA ASP A 101 -7.86 -1.89 22.55
C ASP A 101 -6.95 -2.77 21.68
N SER A 102 -5.74 -2.28 21.42
CA SER A 102 -4.80 -2.89 20.49
C SER A 102 -4.25 -4.23 20.99
N ILE A 103 -4.10 -5.17 20.07
CA ILE A 103 -3.35 -6.41 20.24
C ILE A 103 -1.99 -6.26 19.56
N GLN A 104 -0.95 -6.09 20.37
CA GLN A 104 0.44 -6.08 19.88
C GLN A 104 0.85 -7.49 19.47
N ILE A 105 1.46 -7.64 18.30
CA ILE A 105 1.93 -8.89 17.73
C ILE A 105 3.46 -8.77 17.61
N PRO A 106 4.22 -9.31 18.58
CA PRO A 106 5.68 -9.26 18.54
C PRO A 106 6.24 -10.20 17.48
N GLY A 107 7.54 -10.07 17.19
CA GLY A 107 8.20 -10.95 16.22
C GLY A 107 8.05 -12.44 16.58
N ASN A 108 7.95 -13.27 15.54
CA ASN A 108 7.72 -14.72 15.57
C ASN A 108 6.34 -15.12 16.12
N VAL A 109 5.36 -14.21 16.12
CA VAL A 109 3.97 -14.52 16.44
C VAL A 109 3.13 -14.42 15.19
N LYS A 110 2.31 -15.45 14.97
CA LYS A 110 1.34 -15.55 13.89
C LYS A 110 -0.08 -15.47 14.45
N VAL A 111 -1.01 -14.87 13.72
CA VAL A 111 -2.42 -14.73 14.08
C VAL A 111 -3.27 -15.28 12.96
N ILE A 112 -3.92 -16.41 13.19
CA ILE A 112 -4.58 -17.19 12.15
C ILE A 112 -6.04 -17.40 12.53
N GLY A 113 -6.95 -16.84 11.74
CA GLY A 113 -8.36 -17.15 11.82
C GLY A 113 -8.71 -18.51 11.20
N GLU A 114 -9.88 -19.01 11.55
CA GLU A 114 -10.42 -20.27 11.01
C GLU A 114 -10.96 -20.07 9.59
N ASP A 115 -11.74 -19.01 9.38
CA ASP A 115 -12.37 -18.69 8.11
C ASP A 115 -12.58 -17.18 7.98
N LYS A 116 -12.09 -16.58 6.89
CA LYS A 116 -12.20 -15.13 6.66
C LYS A 116 -13.63 -14.63 6.49
N GLU A 117 -14.64 -15.49 6.34
CA GLU A 117 -16.04 -15.06 6.31
C GLU A 117 -16.74 -15.19 7.67
N HIS A 118 -16.16 -15.92 8.63
CA HIS A 118 -16.80 -16.25 9.91
C HIS A 118 -15.95 -16.01 11.17
N THR A 119 -14.65 -15.78 11.03
CA THR A 119 -13.75 -15.30 12.08
C THR A 119 -13.70 -13.77 12.02
N ILE A 120 -14.54 -13.12 12.84
CA ILE A 120 -14.78 -11.69 12.78
C ILE A 120 -14.15 -10.98 13.98
N ILE A 121 -13.26 -10.02 13.70
CA ILE A 121 -12.75 -9.07 14.68
C ILE A 121 -13.56 -7.78 14.57
N TYR A 122 -14.29 -7.48 15.64
CA TYR A 122 -15.08 -6.27 15.79
C TYR A 122 -14.29 -5.24 16.59
N ASP A 123 -13.77 -4.22 15.91
CA ASP A 123 -13.08 -3.10 16.55
C ASP A 123 -14.10 -2.10 17.11
N ASN A 124 -14.15 -2.03 18.44
CA ASN A 124 -15.03 -1.17 19.22
C ASN A 124 -14.24 -0.13 20.03
N SER A 125 -13.00 0.17 19.64
CA SER A 125 -12.20 1.23 20.26
C SER A 125 -12.92 2.58 20.19
N PHE A 126 -12.73 3.44 21.19
CA PHE A 126 -13.19 4.84 21.14
C PHE A 126 -12.03 5.82 20.91
N VAL A 127 -10.86 5.30 20.56
CA VAL A 127 -9.66 6.10 20.33
C VAL A 127 -9.37 6.15 18.85
N LYS A 128 -9.42 7.37 18.31
CA LYS A 128 -9.08 7.67 16.91
C LYS A 128 -7.67 7.18 16.57
N ASP A 129 -7.52 6.64 15.38
CA ASP A 129 -6.32 6.08 14.78
C ASP A 129 -5.67 4.98 15.64
N ARG A 130 -6.43 4.37 16.55
CA ARG A 130 -5.96 3.20 17.28
C ARG A 130 -5.98 1.99 16.34
N PRO A 131 -4.87 1.26 16.25
CA PRO A 131 -4.84 0.00 15.53
C PRO A 131 -5.47 -1.16 16.30
N THR A 132 -6.28 -1.99 15.64
CA THR A 132 -6.80 -3.23 16.21
C THR A 132 -5.65 -4.21 16.44
N PHE A 133 -4.93 -4.56 15.38
CA PHE A 133 -3.72 -5.39 15.43
C PHE A 133 -2.49 -4.57 15.06
N VAL A 134 -1.41 -4.74 15.83
CA VAL A 134 -0.13 -4.02 15.60
C VAL A 134 1.03 -5.00 15.56
N ILE A 135 1.66 -5.19 14.41
CA ILE A 135 2.94 -5.87 14.34
C ILE A 135 4.02 -4.90 14.85
N THR A 136 4.64 -5.21 15.98
CA THR A 136 5.69 -4.37 16.57
C THR A 136 6.51 -5.13 17.62
N ASN A 137 7.80 -4.81 17.72
CA ASN A 137 8.67 -5.29 18.79
C ASN A 137 9.23 -4.12 19.64
N LYS A 138 8.45 -3.05 19.78
CA LYS A 138 8.70 -1.87 20.65
C LYS A 138 10.08 -1.23 20.43
N GLY A 139 10.29 -0.67 19.24
CA GLY A 139 11.56 -0.01 18.87
C GLY A 139 12.66 -0.97 18.40
N LYS A 140 12.34 -2.26 18.27
CA LYS A 140 13.15 -3.25 17.57
C LYS A 140 12.36 -3.79 16.40
N VAL A 141 13.09 -4.37 15.45
CA VAL A 141 12.49 -5.04 14.30
C VAL A 141 11.65 -6.24 14.76
N ALA A 142 10.41 -6.33 14.30
CA ALA A 142 9.54 -7.50 14.41
C ALA A 142 9.74 -8.42 13.20
N TYR A 143 10.18 -9.66 13.42
CA TYR A 143 10.46 -10.61 12.34
C TYR A 143 9.39 -11.69 12.23
N SER A 144 9.18 -12.24 11.03
CA SER A 144 8.48 -13.52 10.83
C SER A 144 7.05 -13.54 11.37
N ASN A 145 6.29 -12.50 11.05
CA ASN A 145 4.89 -12.36 11.46
C ASN A 145 3.93 -12.84 10.36
N GLU A 146 2.77 -13.32 10.77
CA GLU A 146 1.70 -13.71 9.84
C GLU A 146 0.34 -13.28 10.39
N ILE A 147 -0.52 -12.71 9.56
CA ILE A 147 -1.94 -12.45 9.88
C ILE A 147 -2.77 -12.99 8.73
N ALA A 148 -3.64 -13.98 9.00
CA ALA A 148 -4.40 -14.63 7.94
C ALA A 148 -5.80 -15.07 8.32
N ASN A 149 -6.69 -15.17 7.33
CA ASN A 149 -8.04 -15.72 7.42
C ASN A 149 -8.99 -14.99 8.40
N ILE A 150 -8.95 -13.65 8.43
CA ILE A 150 -9.73 -12.86 9.39
C ILE A 150 -10.56 -11.80 8.66
N TYR A 151 -11.78 -11.59 9.16
CA TYR A 151 -12.63 -10.46 8.79
C TYR A 151 -12.54 -9.36 9.84
N PHE A 152 -12.06 -8.17 9.48
CA PHE A 152 -12.07 -6.98 10.33
C PHE A 152 -13.26 -6.08 9.99
N ILE A 153 -14.01 -5.70 11.02
CA ILE A 153 -15.10 -4.74 10.95
C ILE A 153 -14.94 -3.67 12.04
N THR A 154 -15.54 -2.51 11.82
CA THR A 154 -15.60 -1.41 12.80
C THR A 154 -16.99 -1.30 13.41
N GLY A 155 -17.05 -0.83 14.65
CA GLY A 155 -18.28 -0.46 15.32
C GLY A 155 -18.97 0.77 14.74
N VAL A 156 -20.18 1.03 15.23
CA VAL A 156 -21.02 2.19 14.87
C VAL A 156 -20.52 3.53 15.43
N ASN A 157 -19.32 3.57 16.01
CA ASN A 157 -18.76 4.82 16.47
C ASN A 157 -18.13 5.60 15.31
N THR A 158 -18.03 6.92 15.46
CA THR A 158 -17.58 7.83 14.38
C THR A 158 -16.06 7.99 14.31
N ASN A 159 -15.30 7.30 15.16
CA ASN A 159 -13.85 7.45 15.16
C ASN A 159 -13.23 6.59 14.05
N GLU A 160 -12.26 7.15 13.34
CA GLU A 160 -11.45 6.39 12.39
C GLU A 160 -10.48 5.49 13.14
N HIS A 161 -10.42 4.21 12.78
CA HIS A 161 -9.52 3.22 13.39
C HIS A 161 -8.48 2.74 12.36
N ILE A 162 -7.58 1.85 12.77
CA ILE A 162 -6.68 1.15 11.83
C ILE A 162 -6.89 -0.36 12.03
N ALA A 163 -7.29 -1.13 11.02
CA ALA A 163 -7.48 -2.57 11.24
C ALA A 163 -6.13 -3.27 11.54
N ILE A 164 -5.11 -3.01 10.71
CA ILE A 164 -3.77 -3.56 10.91
C ILE A 164 -2.72 -2.45 10.75
N GLU A 165 -1.88 -2.27 11.76
CA GLU A 165 -0.67 -1.45 11.66
C GLU A 165 0.60 -2.32 11.72
N ILE A 166 1.56 -2.02 10.85
CA ILE A 166 2.88 -2.64 10.83
C ILE A 166 3.89 -1.59 11.23
N VAL A 167 4.66 -1.81 12.30
CA VAL A 167 5.67 -0.86 12.78
C VAL A 167 7.01 -1.57 12.95
N ASP A 168 7.98 -1.14 12.14
CA ASP A 168 9.35 -1.67 12.10
C ASP A 168 9.37 -3.20 12.03
N ALA A 169 8.84 -3.76 10.94
CA ALA A 169 8.74 -5.20 10.73
C ALA A 169 9.46 -5.66 9.46
N SER A 170 9.99 -6.88 9.51
CA SER A 170 10.71 -7.54 8.44
C SER A 170 10.22 -8.99 8.22
N GLY A 171 10.05 -9.41 6.97
CA GLY A 171 9.67 -10.80 6.68
C GLY A 171 8.28 -11.18 7.19
N PHE A 172 7.29 -10.30 7.02
CA PHE A 172 5.91 -10.56 7.43
C PHE A 172 5.01 -10.90 6.24
N ASN A 173 3.93 -11.63 6.50
CA ASN A 173 2.91 -11.96 5.50
C ASN A 173 1.51 -11.67 6.04
N ILE A 174 0.70 -10.89 5.31
CA ILE A 174 -0.70 -10.64 5.64
C ILE A 174 -1.53 -11.09 4.45
N HIS A 175 -2.44 -12.05 4.66
CA HIS A 175 -3.16 -12.61 3.52
C HIS A 175 -4.52 -13.20 3.85
N ASP A 176 -5.34 -13.38 2.81
CA ASP A 176 -6.66 -14.01 2.94
C ASP A 176 -7.57 -13.33 3.96
N CYS A 177 -7.40 -12.01 4.15
CA CYS A 177 -8.19 -11.23 5.08
C CYS A 177 -9.17 -10.31 4.35
N LYS A 178 -10.26 -9.99 5.05
CA LYS A 178 -11.29 -9.06 4.62
C LYS A 178 -11.32 -7.89 5.61
N ILE A 179 -11.40 -6.66 5.15
CA ILE A 179 -11.50 -5.47 5.98
C ILE A 179 -12.63 -4.61 5.42
N MET A 180 -13.80 -4.62 6.05
CA MET A 180 -14.96 -3.82 5.61
C MET A 180 -16.06 -3.80 6.69
N ALA A 181 -16.67 -2.66 6.96
CA ALA A 181 -18.01 -2.59 7.57
C ALA A 181 -19.02 -2.16 6.50
N GLU A 182 -20.33 -2.23 6.75
CA GLU A 182 -21.33 -1.72 5.80
C GLU A 182 -21.42 -0.18 5.89
N PRO A 183 -21.07 0.61 4.85
CA PRO A 183 -20.49 0.22 3.56
C PRO A 183 -18.93 0.27 3.51
N TYR A 184 -18.26 0.87 4.50
CA TYR A 184 -16.80 0.87 4.61
C TYR A 184 -16.34 0.66 6.06
N PHE A 185 -15.15 0.08 6.24
CA PHE A 185 -14.43 0.17 7.51
C PHE A 185 -14.10 1.65 7.80
N THR A 186 -14.53 2.15 8.97
CA THR A 186 -14.31 3.53 9.38
C THR A 186 -12.84 3.74 9.74
N GLY A 187 -12.06 4.32 8.83
CA GLY A 187 -10.64 4.62 8.99
C GLY A 187 -9.74 3.90 7.99
N THR A 188 -8.59 3.41 8.46
CA THR A 188 -7.53 2.82 7.64
C THR A 188 -7.60 1.29 7.65
N GLY A 189 -7.51 0.67 6.48
CA GLY A 189 -7.40 -0.78 6.37
C GLY A 189 -6.06 -1.28 6.89
N ILE A 190 -4.99 -1.00 6.14
CA ILE A 190 -3.62 -1.34 6.54
C ILE A 190 -2.77 -0.08 6.55
N LYS A 191 -2.12 0.19 7.70
CA LYS A 191 -1.07 1.21 7.82
C LYS A 191 0.30 0.56 7.92
N ILE A 192 1.19 0.95 7.03
CA ILE A 192 2.53 0.38 6.89
C ILE A 192 3.55 1.42 7.30
N LYS A 193 4.29 1.11 8.37
CA LYS A 193 5.52 1.77 8.82
C LYS A 193 6.61 0.70 8.93
N GLY A 194 6.70 -0.13 7.89
CA GLY A 194 7.48 -1.37 7.88
C GLY A 194 8.96 -1.13 7.62
N ARG A 195 9.76 -2.19 7.53
CA ARG A 195 11.18 -2.08 7.15
C ARG A 195 11.43 -2.78 5.83
N GLU A 196 11.37 -4.11 5.79
CA GLU A 196 11.73 -4.85 4.58
C GLU A 196 11.01 -6.20 4.40
N CYS A 197 11.02 -6.78 3.20
CA CYS A 197 10.56 -8.15 2.92
C CYS A 197 9.10 -8.45 3.35
N GLY A 198 8.19 -7.49 3.19
CA GLY A 198 6.77 -7.66 3.53
C GLY A 198 5.93 -8.17 2.36
N THR A 199 4.90 -8.99 2.63
CA THR A 199 3.89 -9.38 1.64
C THR A 199 2.48 -9.10 2.15
N ILE A 200 1.64 -8.51 1.30
CA ILE A 200 0.20 -8.34 1.51
C ILE A 200 -0.51 -8.97 0.31
N ASP A 201 -1.26 -10.05 0.50
CA ASP A 201 -1.75 -10.91 -0.59
C ASP A 201 -3.21 -11.35 -0.42
N ASN A 202 -3.96 -11.41 -1.52
CA ASN A 202 -5.34 -11.90 -1.55
C ASN A 202 -6.26 -11.22 -0.52
N MET A 203 -6.30 -9.89 -0.58
CA MET A 203 -7.04 -9.06 0.37
C MET A 203 -8.25 -8.42 -0.28
N MET A 204 -9.34 -8.30 0.49
CA MET A 204 -10.47 -7.43 0.16
C MET A 204 -10.58 -6.34 1.23
N ILE A 205 -10.36 -5.08 0.84
CA ILE A 205 -10.30 -3.95 1.77
C ILE A 205 -11.21 -2.84 1.26
N TYR A 206 -12.35 -2.65 1.93
CA TYR A 206 -13.18 -1.45 1.80
C TYR A 206 -13.05 -0.62 3.07
N ALA A 207 -12.31 0.49 2.99
CA ALA A 207 -12.07 1.39 4.12
C ALA A 207 -12.06 2.84 3.65
N ASN A 208 -12.14 3.81 4.57
CA ASN A 208 -11.91 5.20 4.18
C ASN A 208 -10.54 5.34 3.50
N ARG A 209 -9.48 4.75 4.09
CA ARG A 209 -8.12 4.69 3.55
C ARG A 209 -7.65 3.23 3.46
N PRO A 210 -7.79 2.53 2.33
CA PRO A 210 -7.48 1.10 2.25
C PRO A 210 -6.03 0.77 2.61
N ILE A 211 -5.07 1.41 1.94
CA ILE A 211 -3.64 1.24 2.20
C ILE A 211 -3.00 2.61 2.45
N VAL A 212 -2.31 2.73 3.58
CA VAL A 212 -1.49 3.88 3.93
C VAL A 212 -0.05 3.42 4.14
N ILE A 213 0.90 3.98 3.40
CA ILE A 213 2.34 3.79 3.63
C ILE A 213 2.89 5.06 4.26
N ALA A 214 3.59 4.91 5.39
CA ALA A 214 3.98 5.98 6.28
C ALA A 214 5.41 5.76 6.79
N ASN A 215 6.02 6.83 7.32
CA ASN A 215 7.38 6.81 7.82
C ASN A 215 7.53 5.81 9.00
N ASN A 216 8.57 4.99 8.94
CA ASN A 216 8.99 4.07 9.97
C ASN A 216 9.77 4.82 11.05
N PRO A 217 9.23 4.95 12.27
CA PRO A 217 9.86 5.75 13.31
C PRO A 217 11.20 5.19 13.83
N ASN A 218 11.59 3.98 13.42
CA ASN A 218 12.80 3.28 13.89
C ASN A 218 13.80 2.98 12.75
N SER A 219 13.56 3.50 11.54
CA SER A 219 14.37 3.21 10.36
C SER A 219 14.42 4.43 9.44
N SER A 220 15.49 4.57 8.67
CA SER A 220 15.51 5.54 7.57
C SER A 220 14.85 5.00 6.29
N ILE A 221 14.56 3.69 6.25
CA ILE A 221 13.87 2.99 5.15
C ILE A 221 12.49 2.59 5.67
N ASP A 222 11.44 2.98 4.94
CA ASP A 222 10.05 2.83 5.36
C ASP A 222 9.34 1.65 4.72
N ALA A 223 9.85 1.20 3.57
CA ALA A 223 9.55 -0.10 2.98
C ALA A 223 10.63 -0.48 1.96
N ASP A 224 11.16 -1.69 2.08
CA ASP A 224 12.08 -2.30 1.11
C ASP A 224 11.64 -3.73 0.74
N HIS A 225 11.67 -4.12 -0.54
CA HIS A 225 11.27 -5.48 -0.98
C HIS A 225 9.84 -5.86 -0.55
N PHE A 226 8.87 -4.95 -0.72
CA PHE A 226 7.47 -5.22 -0.41
C PHE A 226 6.68 -5.64 -1.65
N ASN A 227 5.81 -6.63 -1.47
CA ASN A 227 4.92 -7.11 -2.52
C ASN A 227 3.45 -7.02 -2.07
N PHE A 228 2.67 -6.28 -2.83
CA PHE A 228 1.22 -6.17 -2.73
C PHE A 228 0.60 -6.95 -3.87
N ARG A 229 -0.15 -8.02 -3.60
CA ARG A 229 -0.62 -8.93 -4.64
C ARG A 229 -2.09 -9.26 -4.50
N ASN A 230 -2.81 -9.36 -5.62
CA ASN A 230 -4.20 -9.83 -5.65
C ASN A 230 -5.09 -9.02 -4.70
N LEU A 231 -5.17 -7.71 -4.93
CA LEU A 231 -5.88 -6.79 -4.05
C LEU A 231 -7.18 -6.31 -4.67
N TYR A 232 -8.25 -6.35 -3.86
CA TYR A 232 -9.49 -5.63 -4.12
C TYR A 232 -9.60 -4.50 -3.09
N LEU A 233 -9.44 -3.27 -3.54
CA LEU A 233 -9.41 -2.07 -2.69
C LEU A 233 -10.57 -1.14 -3.03
N GLY A 234 -11.36 -0.75 -2.02
CA GLY A 234 -12.45 0.20 -2.13
C GLY A 234 -12.26 1.38 -1.18
N ALA A 235 -12.18 2.60 -1.71
CA ALA A 235 -11.98 3.82 -0.92
C ALA A 235 -13.19 4.76 -0.92
N SER A 236 -13.31 5.56 0.13
CA SER A 236 -14.37 6.56 0.30
C SER A 236 -13.81 7.88 0.80
N GLY A 237 -13.93 8.93 -0.03
CA GLY A 237 -13.49 10.29 0.25
C GLY A 237 -11.97 10.50 0.33
N ASN A 238 -11.16 9.46 0.09
CA ASN A 238 -9.69 9.48 0.19
C ASN A 238 -9.06 8.66 -0.96
N PRO A 239 -7.74 8.74 -1.19
CA PRO A 239 -7.05 7.86 -2.14
C PRO A 239 -7.22 6.37 -1.83
N VAL A 240 -7.16 5.52 -2.87
CA VAL A 240 -7.16 4.06 -2.70
C VAL A 240 -5.87 3.60 -2.04
N ILE A 241 -4.73 4.13 -2.50
CA ILE A 241 -3.43 3.98 -1.87
C ILE A 241 -2.86 5.38 -1.61
N SER A 242 -2.49 5.65 -0.37
CA SER A 242 -1.81 6.89 0.01
C SER A 242 -0.41 6.60 0.57
N ILE A 243 0.57 7.35 0.10
CA ILE A 243 1.93 7.37 0.64
C ILE A 243 2.11 8.75 1.31
N GLU A 244 2.41 8.75 2.61
CA GLU A 244 2.64 9.98 3.38
C GLU A 244 3.94 10.68 2.95
N GLU A 245 4.11 11.94 3.36
CA GLU A 245 5.35 12.69 3.12
C GLU A 245 6.55 12.07 3.84
N ASP A 246 7.77 12.34 3.36
CA ASP A 246 9.02 11.86 3.97
C ASP A 246 9.06 10.32 4.10
N VAL A 247 8.50 9.63 3.10
CA VAL A 247 8.55 8.18 2.96
C VAL A 247 9.59 7.78 1.92
N PHE A 248 10.46 6.84 2.28
CA PHE A 248 11.50 6.27 1.45
C PHE A 248 11.17 4.82 1.06
N LEU A 249 10.84 4.63 -0.22
CA LEU A 249 10.47 3.35 -0.80
C LEU A 249 11.60 2.74 -1.62
N LEU A 250 11.85 1.44 -1.40
CA LEU A 250 12.81 0.64 -2.14
C LEU A 250 12.15 -0.67 -2.61
N ASN A 251 12.30 -1.03 -3.89
CA ASN A 251 11.91 -2.34 -4.41
C ASN A 251 10.46 -2.75 -4.06
N ILE A 252 9.51 -1.88 -4.38
CA ILE A 252 8.08 -2.09 -4.10
C ILE A 252 7.37 -2.60 -5.35
N SER A 253 6.52 -3.61 -5.20
CA SER A 253 5.65 -4.07 -6.28
C SER A 253 4.18 -4.17 -5.88
N PHE A 254 3.29 -3.66 -6.73
CA PHE A 254 1.87 -3.98 -6.76
C PHE A 254 1.62 -4.88 -7.97
N ALA A 255 1.18 -6.12 -7.74
CA ALA A 255 1.13 -7.19 -8.73
C ALA A 255 -0.11 -8.10 -8.59
N GLY A 256 -0.20 -9.15 -9.43
CA GLY A 256 -1.41 -9.98 -9.49
C GLY A 256 -2.58 -9.18 -10.09
N PHE A 257 -3.82 -9.42 -9.67
CA PHE A 257 -4.90 -8.48 -10.00
C PHE A 257 -4.90 -7.31 -9.01
N GLN A 258 -5.21 -6.10 -9.49
CA GLN A 258 -5.33 -4.89 -8.69
C GLN A 258 -6.64 -4.16 -9.04
N ALA A 259 -7.71 -4.48 -8.32
CA ALA A 259 -9.00 -3.81 -8.47
C ALA A 259 -9.09 -2.64 -7.50
N TRP A 260 -9.09 -1.41 -8.03
CA TRP A 260 -9.17 -0.17 -7.26
C TRP A 260 -10.52 0.49 -7.53
N VAL A 261 -11.33 0.67 -6.51
CA VAL A 261 -12.71 1.14 -6.63
C VAL A 261 -12.92 2.37 -5.77
N GLY A 262 -13.57 3.40 -6.32
CA GLY A 262 -13.84 4.62 -5.58
C GLY A 262 -12.60 5.49 -5.42
N GLY A 263 -12.57 6.25 -4.33
CA GLY A 263 -11.46 7.10 -3.94
C GLY A 263 -11.25 8.36 -4.78
N THR A 264 -10.55 9.32 -4.19
CA THR A 264 -10.21 10.60 -4.84
C THR A 264 -9.01 10.47 -5.79
N TYR A 265 -8.16 9.47 -5.58
CA TYR A 265 -7.01 9.10 -6.40
C TYR A 265 -6.86 7.59 -6.40
N GLY A 266 -6.26 7.01 -7.44
CA GLY A 266 -5.82 5.62 -7.42
C GLY A 266 -4.65 5.46 -6.44
N LEU A 267 -3.46 5.87 -6.87
CA LEU A 267 -2.32 6.06 -5.98
C LEU A 267 -2.02 7.55 -5.80
N TYR A 268 -1.84 7.98 -4.55
CA TYR A 268 -1.48 9.34 -4.19
C TYR A 268 -0.20 9.38 -3.36
N TRP A 269 0.79 10.12 -3.86
CA TRP A 269 2.03 10.42 -3.16
C TRP A 269 2.40 11.89 -3.39
N GLU A 270 2.03 12.74 -2.44
CA GLU A 270 2.49 14.12 -2.36
C GLU A 270 3.56 14.18 -1.28
N ASP A 271 4.80 14.42 -1.68
CA ASP A 271 5.94 14.49 -0.79
C ASP A 271 6.70 15.78 -1.01
N THR A 272 6.73 16.62 0.03
CA THR A 272 7.49 17.88 0.05
C THR A 272 8.69 17.82 1.01
N LYS A 273 8.97 16.66 1.60
CA LYS A 273 9.90 16.53 2.73
C LYS A 273 11.05 15.57 2.53
N SER A 274 10.89 14.52 1.71
CA SER A 274 11.92 13.49 1.55
C SER A 274 13.29 14.07 1.20
N GLN A 275 14.33 13.53 1.82
CA GLN A 275 15.71 13.96 1.62
C GLN A 275 16.55 12.99 0.80
N MET A 276 15.95 11.87 0.38
CA MET A 276 16.62 10.79 -0.34
C MET A 276 15.76 10.29 -1.50
N ALA A 277 16.40 9.63 -2.46
CA ALA A 277 15.72 9.13 -3.64
C ALA A 277 15.08 7.76 -3.40
N SER A 278 13.75 7.65 -3.52
CA SER A 278 13.07 6.35 -3.60
C SER A 278 13.42 5.62 -4.90
N THR A 279 13.43 4.29 -4.91
CA THR A 279 13.90 3.51 -6.06
C THR A 279 13.06 2.24 -6.28
N ASN A 280 12.82 1.89 -7.55
CA ASN A 280 12.14 0.67 -7.98
C ASN A 280 10.70 0.56 -7.45
N LEU A 281 9.79 1.36 -7.98
CA LEU A 281 8.35 1.20 -7.79
C LEU A 281 7.75 0.56 -9.04
N LYS A 282 7.18 -0.63 -8.89
CA LYS A 282 6.45 -1.34 -9.95
C LYS A 282 4.97 -1.42 -9.61
N ILE A 283 4.11 -1.05 -10.55
CA ILE A 283 2.66 -1.16 -10.43
C ILE A 283 2.15 -1.87 -11.69
N GLU A 284 1.48 -3.01 -11.50
CA GLU A 284 0.96 -3.80 -12.62
C GLU A 284 -0.48 -4.27 -12.45
N ASN A 285 -1.17 -4.43 -13.59
CA ASN A 285 -2.51 -5.01 -13.72
C ASN A 285 -3.58 -4.29 -12.89
N VAL A 286 -3.53 -2.96 -12.93
CA VAL A 286 -4.47 -2.09 -12.22
C VAL A 286 -5.69 -1.80 -13.08
N ARG A 287 -6.87 -1.88 -12.46
CA ARG A 287 -8.09 -1.26 -12.93
C ARG A 287 -8.61 -0.32 -11.85
N TRP A 288 -8.55 0.99 -12.09
CA TRP A 288 -9.23 1.98 -11.25
C TRP A 288 -10.59 2.36 -11.85
N GLU A 289 -11.64 2.30 -11.05
CA GLU A 289 -13.01 2.60 -11.47
C GLU A 289 -13.79 3.35 -10.38
N GLN A 290 -14.85 4.05 -10.82
CA GLN A 290 -15.75 4.84 -9.95
C GLN A 290 -15.05 5.99 -9.22
N GLU A 291 -14.22 6.74 -9.94
CA GLU A 291 -13.44 7.85 -9.37
C GLU A 291 -14.35 8.89 -8.69
N GLN A 292 -13.96 9.33 -7.49
CA GLN A 292 -14.77 10.26 -6.67
C GLN A 292 -14.34 11.72 -6.80
N ASP A 293 -13.14 11.99 -7.36
CA ASP A 293 -12.66 13.34 -7.65
C ASP A 293 -12.27 13.49 -9.12
N LYS A 294 -12.95 14.40 -9.82
CA LYS A 294 -12.71 14.72 -11.22
C LYS A 294 -11.34 15.37 -11.49
N ASN A 295 -10.71 15.91 -10.45
CA ASN A 295 -9.38 16.54 -10.49
C ASN A 295 -8.29 15.59 -9.98
N GLY A 296 -8.67 14.45 -9.41
CA GLY A 296 -7.77 13.39 -8.99
C GLY A 296 -7.00 12.79 -10.16
N TYR A 297 -6.05 11.91 -9.84
CA TYR A 297 -5.24 11.20 -10.84
C TYR A 297 -5.23 9.70 -10.55
N LEU A 298 -5.16 8.90 -11.61
CA LEU A 298 -4.95 7.45 -11.54
C LEU A 298 -3.66 7.13 -10.79
N ILE A 299 -2.57 7.81 -11.16
CA ILE A 299 -1.30 7.80 -10.43
C ILE A 299 -0.86 9.24 -10.23
N TYR A 300 -0.76 9.65 -8.98
CA TYR A 300 -0.22 10.94 -8.58
C TYR A 300 1.06 10.74 -7.78
N ILE A 301 2.19 11.18 -8.33
CA ILE A 301 3.49 11.18 -7.66
C ILE A 301 4.12 12.56 -7.83
N ASN A 302 4.14 13.31 -6.74
CA ASN A 302 4.93 14.52 -6.58
C ASN A 302 6.01 14.26 -5.53
N HIS A 303 7.24 14.03 -5.95
CA HIS A 303 8.33 13.69 -5.03
C HIS A 303 9.15 14.95 -4.66
N ASN A 304 9.73 15.01 -3.46
CA ASN A 304 10.60 16.11 -3.08
C ASN A 304 12.02 15.96 -3.64
N TYR A 305 12.65 14.81 -3.38
CA TYR A 305 13.98 14.49 -3.91
C TYR A 305 13.94 13.91 -5.33
N SER A 306 13.71 12.59 -5.48
CA SER A 306 13.35 11.94 -6.75
C SER A 306 12.83 10.53 -6.49
N LEU A 307 11.93 10.04 -7.35
CA LEU A 307 11.66 8.61 -7.48
C LEU A 307 12.38 8.08 -8.72
N GLN A 308 13.17 7.01 -8.55
CA GLN A 308 13.94 6.40 -9.62
C GLN A 308 13.35 5.05 -10.03
N ASN A 309 13.24 4.82 -11.35
CA ASN A 309 12.75 3.58 -11.92
C ASN A 309 11.30 3.26 -11.53
N LEU A 310 10.36 4.05 -12.08
CA LEU A 310 8.93 3.79 -12.01
C LEU A 310 8.50 2.92 -13.20
N ILE A 311 7.89 1.78 -12.93
CA ILE A 311 7.32 0.90 -13.95
C ILE A 311 5.82 0.80 -13.75
N LEU A 312 5.06 1.26 -14.73
CA LEU A 312 3.61 1.10 -14.83
C LEU A 312 3.35 0.11 -15.97
N ASN A 313 2.75 -1.04 -15.67
CA ASN A 313 2.49 -2.07 -16.68
C ASN A 313 1.03 -2.54 -16.65
N ASN A 314 0.33 -2.50 -17.77
CA ASN A 314 -1.09 -2.87 -17.81
C ASN A 314 -1.93 -2.13 -16.74
N VAL A 315 -1.79 -0.81 -16.71
CA VAL A 315 -2.55 0.08 -15.82
C VAL A 315 -3.70 0.70 -16.60
N TYR A 316 -4.92 0.53 -16.10
CA TYR A 316 -6.16 1.01 -16.72
C TYR A 316 -6.99 1.83 -15.74
N GLY A 317 -7.63 2.90 -16.21
CA GLY A 317 -8.64 3.64 -15.45
C GLY A 317 -8.61 5.14 -15.70
N GLY A 318 -9.18 5.91 -14.77
CA GLY A 318 -9.21 7.37 -14.83
C GLY A 318 -10.27 7.91 -15.78
N LEU A 319 -11.43 7.25 -15.90
CA LEU A 319 -12.47 7.65 -16.87
C LEU A 319 -12.98 9.06 -16.59
N ASN A 320 -13.21 9.38 -15.32
CA ASN A 320 -13.76 10.68 -14.89
C ASN A 320 -12.71 11.60 -14.21
N ALA A 321 -11.48 11.13 -14.07
CA ALA A 321 -10.36 11.80 -13.41
C ALA A 321 -9.24 12.11 -14.43
N ASN A 322 -8.08 12.54 -13.95
CA ASN A 322 -6.86 12.64 -14.77
C ASN A 322 -6.07 11.32 -14.75
N GLY A 323 -5.13 11.18 -15.67
CA GLY A 323 -4.28 9.99 -15.79
C GLY A 323 -3.09 10.04 -14.84
N PHE A 324 -1.94 10.46 -15.34
CA PHE A 324 -0.66 10.38 -14.63
C PHE A 324 -0.12 11.76 -14.30
N TYR A 325 0.15 12.03 -13.01
CA TYR A 325 0.95 13.17 -12.57
C TYR A 325 2.29 12.67 -12.03
N LEU A 326 3.39 13.09 -12.64
CA LEU A 326 4.74 12.60 -12.34
C LEU A 326 5.73 13.77 -12.26
N ASN A 327 5.99 14.27 -11.05
CA ASN A 327 6.99 15.30 -10.82
C ASN A 327 8.21 14.73 -10.09
N LYS A 328 9.40 15.03 -10.62
CA LYS A 328 10.70 14.50 -10.16
C LYS A 328 10.74 12.96 -10.12
N VAL A 329 10.16 12.33 -11.15
CA VAL A 329 10.22 10.88 -11.37
C VAL A 329 11.10 10.58 -12.58
N MET A 330 12.16 9.78 -12.39
CA MET A 330 13.11 9.42 -13.44
C MET A 330 12.98 7.95 -13.86
N LYS A 331 13.37 7.68 -15.11
CA LYS A 331 13.34 6.33 -15.72
C LYS A 331 11.95 5.72 -15.65
N VAL A 332 10.95 6.50 -16.08
CA VAL A 332 9.56 6.05 -16.11
C VAL A 332 9.34 5.16 -17.32
N SER A 333 8.71 4.01 -17.13
CA SER A 333 8.22 3.14 -18.20
C SER A 333 6.73 2.90 -18.03
N ILE A 334 5.93 3.32 -19.01
CA ILE A 334 4.49 3.06 -19.09
C ILE A 334 4.29 2.06 -20.23
N ASN A 335 3.92 0.84 -19.89
CA ASN A 335 3.83 -0.27 -20.83
C ASN A 335 2.41 -0.85 -20.82
N GLU A 336 1.90 -1.21 -21.99
CA GLU A 336 0.62 -1.94 -22.14
C GLU A 336 -0.56 -1.31 -21.39
N SER A 337 -0.50 0.00 -21.14
CA SER A 337 -1.41 0.72 -20.25
C SER A 337 -2.43 1.54 -21.03
N GLN A 338 -3.59 1.78 -20.42
CA GLN A 338 -4.69 2.47 -21.06
C GLN A 338 -5.30 3.51 -20.11
N TYR A 339 -5.00 4.78 -20.36
CA TYR A 339 -5.79 5.87 -19.80
C TYR A 339 -6.83 6.29 -20.85
N ILE A 340 -8.10 6.15 -20.49
CA ILE A 340 -9.25 6.36 -21.38
C ILE A 340 -10.16 7.49 -20.91
N GLY A 341 -9.62 8.45 -20.14
CA GLY A 341 -10.38 9.63 -19.73
C GLY A 341 -10.75 10.53 -20.91
N HIS A 342 -11.73 11.39 -20.69
CA HIS A 342 -12.26 12.31 -21.72
C HIS A 342 -11.20 13.31 -22.23
N SER A 343 -11.45 13.89 -23.41
CA SER A 343 -10.51 14.80 -24.09
C SER A 343 -10.20 16.09 -23.33
N ASP A 344 -11.07 16.52 -22.41
CA ASP A 344 -10.89 17.70 -21.55
C ASP A 344 -9.99 17.41 -20.32
N LYS A 345 -9.61 16.15 -20.10
CA LYS A 345 -8.76 15.73 -18.98
C LYS A 345 -7.28 15.73 -19.33
N ILE A 346 -6.46 15.69 -18.29
CA ILE A 346 -5.01 15.54 -18.42
C ILE A 346 -4.69 14.04 -18.43
N GLY A 347 -4.22 13.53 -19.56
CA GLY A 347 -3.74 12.16 -19.65
C GLY A 347 -2.40 11.96 -18.96
N ILE A 348 -1.47 12.88 -19.20
CA ILE A 348 -0.17 12.87 -18.53
C ILE A 348 0.31 14.28 -18.27
N ASN A 349 0.73 14.54 -17.05
CA ASN A 349 1.44 15.74 -16.62
C ASN A 349 2.73 15.32 -15.94
N SER A 350 3.84 15.51 -16.64
CA SER A 350 5.13 15.00 -16.24
C SER A 350 6.15 16.14 -16.25
N LYS A 351 6.80 16.36 -15.11
CA LYS A 351 7.86 17.35 -14.96
C LYS A 351 9.16 16.68 -14.55
N ALA A 352 10.14 16.75 -15.44
CA ALA A 352 11.46 16.16 -15.29
C ALA A 352 12.53 17.21 -14.92
N LEU A 353 13.70 16.72 -14.51
CA LEU A 353 14.95 17.48 -14.59
C LEU A 353 15.78 16.96 -15.78
N ALA A 354 16.79 17.72 -16.19
CA ALA A 354 17.69 17.31 -17.26
C ALA A 354 18.27 15.90 -17.00
N GLY A 355 18.11 15.00 -17.98
CA GLY A 355 18.57 13.62 -17.91
C GLY A 355 17.52 12.59 -17.46
N TYR A 356 16.31 13.03 -17.14
CA TYR A 356 15.20 12.13 -16.83
C TYR A 356 14.59 11.57 -18.12
N SER A 357 14.15 10.32 -18.09
CA SER A 357 13.51 9.63 -19.21
C SER A 357 12.11 9.16 -18.87
N LEU A 358 11.24 9.20 -19.86
CA LEU A 358 9.89 8.64 -19.88
C LEU A 358 9.74 7.86 -21.18
N THR A 359 9.36 6.59 -21.06
CA THR A 359 9.08 5.71 -22.19
C THR A 359 7.63 5.26 -22.09
N ILE A 360 6.89 5.37 -23.20
CA ILE A 360 5.50 4.90 -23.32
C ILE A 360 5.46 3.88 -24.45
N ASN A 361 5.17 2.62 -24.13
CA ASN A 361 5.17 1.51 -25.10
C ASN A 361 3.81 0.81 -25.11
N ASN A 362 3.30 0.48 -26.29
CA ASN A 362 2.05 -0.28 -26.47
C ASN A 362 0.89 0.23 -25.61
N SER A 363 0.81 1.55 -25.40
CA SER A 363 -0.12 2.17 -24.45
C SER A 363 -1.01 3.20 -25.14
N ASN A 364 -2.26 3.30 -24.69
CA ASN A 364 -3.19 4.35 -25.12
C ASN A 364 -3.34 5.37 -24.00
N ILE A 365 -2.85 6.59 -24.20
CA ILE A 365 -2.95 7.68 -23.22
C ILE A 365 -3.75 8.80 -23.87
N GLN A 366 -5.06 8.82 -23.62
CA GLN A 366 -5.99 9.86 -24.09
C GLN A 366 -5.82 11.17 -23.29
N GLY A 367 -6.47 12.25 -23.74
CA GLY A 367 -6.44 13.55 -23.06
C GLY A 367 -5.14 14.35 -23.26
N LYS A 368 -5.08 15.52 -22.63
CA LYS A 368 -3.97 16.47 -22.76
C LYS A 368 -2.67 15.89 -22.20
N ARG A 369 -1.57 16.10 -22.92
CA ARG A 369 -0.21 15.76 -22.49
C ARG A 369 0.57 17.04 -22.16
N ILE A 370 1.11 17.12 -20.95
CA ILE A 370 1.95 18.20 -20.45
C ILE A 370 3.29 17.58 -20.07
N LEU A 371 4.32 17.77 -20.89
CA LEU A 371 5.65 17.19 -20.68
C LEU A 371 6.68 18.32 -20.63
N THR A 372 7.36 18.46 -19.49
CA THR A 372 8.38 19.49 -19.27
C THR A 372 9.74 18.83 -19.01
N ASP A 373 10.78 19.30 -19.70
CA ASP A 373 12.20 18.91 -19.52
C ASP A 373 12.56 17.42 -19.73
N TYR A 374 11.73 16.66 -20.45
CA TYR A 374 12.07 15.29 -20.85
C TYR A 374 12.94 15.25 -22.10
N ARG A 375 13.96 14.38 -22.10
CA ARG A 375 14.49 13.81 -23.34
C ARG A 375 13.51 12.73 -23.80
N LEU A 376 12.54 13.08 -24.64
CA LEU A 376 11.65 12.07 -25.24
C LEU A 376 12.45 11.18 -26.20
N ASN A 377 12.70 9.94 -25.79
CA ASN A 377 12.96 8.86 -26.74
C ASN A 377 11.60 8.25 -27.10
N ALA A 378 10.76 9.03 -27.80
CA ALA A 378 9.46 8.55 -28.24
C ALA A 378 9.68 7.65 -29.46
N ILE A 379 9.64 6.33 -29.27
CA ILE A 379 9.38 5.41 -30.38
C ILE A 379 7.85 5.37 -30.50
N GLU A 380 7.28 6.36 -31.19
CA GLU A 380 5.84 6.44 -31.41
C GLU A 380 5.44 5.55 -32.59
N ASN A 381 4.70 4.49 -32.29
CA ASN A 381 3.68 3.97 -33.18
C ASN A 381 2.33 4.31 -32.53
N TYR A 382 1.66 5.40 -32.96
CA TYR A 382 0.21 5.47 -33.29
C TYR A 382 -0.41 6.88 -33.25
N SER A 383 -1.48 6.97 -34.05
CA SER A 383 -2.29 8.12 -34.45
C SER A 383 -3.20 8.67 -33.35
N ASN A 384 -2.93 9.89 -32.88
CA ASN A 384 -3.96 10.94 -32.78
C ASN A 384 -3.30 12.29 -32.46
N SER A 385 -3.64 13.26 -33.28
CA SER A 385 -3.18 14.64 -33.27
C SER A 385 -3.74 15.39 -32.07
N ASP A 386 -2.90 15.79 -31.11
CA ASP A 386 -3.02 17.04 -30.33
C ASP A 386 -1.82 17.14 -29.36
N TYR A 387 -0.65 17.49 -29.89
CA TYR A 387 0.54 17.74 -29.10
C TYR A 387 0.66 19.23 -28.78
N SER A 388 0.54 19.62 -27.51
CA SER A 388 1.06 20.92 -27.05
C SER A 388 2.43 20.71 -26.42
N TYR A 389 3.49 20.74 -27.23
CA TYR A 389 4.87 20.78 -26.73
C TYR A 389 5.15 22.16 -26.14
N VAL A 390 5.29 22.27 -24.82
CA VAL A 390 6.03 23.38 -24.20
C VAL A 390 7.46 22.91 -24.09
N LYS A 391 8.18 22.93 -25.21
CA LYS A 391 9.64 22.86 -25.17
C LYS A 391 10.07 24.19 -24.56
N ASP A 392 10.63 24.16 -23.36
CA ASP A 392 11.57 25.22 -22.98
C ASP A 392 12.64 25.19 -24.07
N GLN A 393 12.51 26.13 -25.00
CA GLN A 393 13.54 26.35 -26.00
C GLN A 393 14.83 26.53 -25.21
N PRO A 394 15.94 25.88 -25.61
CA PRO A 394 17.21 26.19 -24.98
C PRO A 394 17.33 27.71 -24.99
N VAL A 395 17.54 28.33 -23.83
CA VAL A 395 17.94 29.73 -23.78
C VAL A 395 19.31 29.75 -24.43
N LEU A 396 19.31 29.89 -25.76
CA LEU A 396 20.49 30.17 -26.55
C LEU A 396 20.85 31.61 -26.18
N ASN A 397 21.69 31.74 -25.14
CA ASN A 397 22.36 32.98 -24.81
C ASN A 397 23.38 33.26 -25.92
N TYR A 398 22.89 33.71 -27.07
CA TYR A 398 23.74 34.35 -28.06
C TYR A 398 23.95 35.79 -27.61
N PRO A 399 25.15 36.17 -27.15
CA PRO A 399 25.41 37.57 -26.82
C PRO A 399 25.16 38.43 -28.07
N ILE A 400 24.52 39.58 -27.85
CA ILE A 400 24.28 40.55 -28.91
C ILE A 400 25.64 41.15 -29.30
N LEU A 401 26.05 40.92 -30.54
CA LEU A 401 27.31 41.42 -31.11
C LEU A 401 27.22 42.91 -31.44
N SER A 402 26.09 43.34 -31.99
CA SER A 402 25.87 44.75 -32.35
C SER A 402 24.39 45.05 -32.63
N PHE A 403 24.06 46.34 -32.54
CA PHE A 403 22.83 46.93 -33.04
C PHE A 403 23.15 47.84 -34.23
N THR A 404 22.61 47.54 -35.41
CA THR A 404 22.75 48.43 -36.59
C THR A 404 21.49 49.22 -36.80
N LYS A 405 21.56 50.56 -36.69
CA LYS A 405 20.41 51.45 -36.85
C LYS A 405 19.87 51.42 -38.28
N VAL A 406 18.55 51.28 -38.40
CA VAL A 406 17.76 51.38 -39.63
C VAL A 406 16.72 52.47 -39.41
N ASN A 407 16.77 53.53 -40.22
CA ASN A 407 15.86 54.66 -40.03
C ASN A 407 14.45 54.27 -40.46
N SER A 408 13.50 54.28 -39.52
CA SER A 408 12.07 54.23 -39.84
C SER A 408 11.28 55.10 -38.88
N SER A 409 10.19 55.68 -39.39
CA SER A 409 9.38 56.70 -38.72
C SER A 409 8.05 56.10 -38.25
N ALA A 410 7.97 55.61 -37.01
CA ALA A 410 6.71 55.47 -36.27
C ALA A 410 6.96 55.11 -34.80
N ALA A 411 6.41 55.88 -33.86
CA ALA A 411 6.49 55.63 -32.42
C ALA A 411 5.48 54.56 -31.95
N GLN A 412 6.00 53.43 -31.44
CA GLN A 412 5.29 52.36 -30.72
C GLN A 412 6.33 51.65 -29.81
N PRO A 413 5.93 51.00 -28.70
CA PRO A 413 6.82 50.65 -27.59
C PRO A 413 7.90 49.60 -27.92
N ASN A 414 8.91 49.55 -27.03
CA ASN A 414 10.07 48.66 -27.08
C ASN A 414 9.67 47.23 -27.42
N SER A 415 10.03 46.77 -28.61
CA SER A 415 9.65 45.44 -29.11
C SER A 415 10.81 44.79 -29.85
N ILE A 416 11.01 43.50 -29.60
CA ILE A 416 11.89 42.63 -30.38
C ILE A 416 10.98 41.83 -31.30
N PHE A 417 11.30 41.80 -32.60
CA PHE A 417 10.51 41.07 -33.60
C PHE A 417 11.43 40.49 -34.69
N LEU A 418 10.97 39.42 -35.33
CA LEU A 418 11.58 38.89 -36.55
C LEU A 418 10.87 39.57 -37.73
N ASP A 419 11.63 40.21 -38.61
CA ASP A 419 11.07 40.83 -39.81
C ASP A 419 10.87 39.75 -40.89
N GLU A 420 9.64 39.58 -41.35
CA GLU A 420 9.26 38.54 -42.30
C GLU A 420 9.79 38.81 -43.72
N GLU A 421 10.11 40.06 -44.07
CA GLU A 421 10.62 40.41 -45.41
C GLU A 421 12.09 40.03 -45.58
N ASP A 422 12.92 40.21 -44.55
CA ASP A 422 14.36 39.99 -44.63
C ASP A 422 14.89 38.88 -43.69
N GLY A 423 14.01 38.30 -42.87
CA GLY A 423 14.33 37.22 -41.93
C GLY A 423 15.26 37.64 -40.79
N LYS A 424 15.45 38.94 -40.53
CA LYS A 424 16.38 39.43 -39.50
C LYS A 424 15.67 39.73 -38.19
N LEU A 425 16.37 39.47 -37.09
CA LEU A 425 15.95 39.89 -35.76
C LEU A 425 16.13 41.41 -35.63
N LYS A 426 15.07 42.13 -35.26
CA LYS A 426 15.07 43.59 -35.11
C LYS A 426 14.57 44.00 -33.73
N PHE A 427 15.15 45.08 -33.20
CA PHE A 427 14.72 45.74 -31.97
C PHE A 427 14.23 47.15 -32.33
N LYS A 428 13.06 47.53 -31.86
CA LYS A 428 12.56 48.90 -31.99
C LYS A 428 12.60 49.59 -30.64
N ASP A 429 13.21 50.76 -30.57
CA ASP A 429 13.27 51.55 -29.34
C ASP A 429 12.02 52.42 -29.14
N SER A 430 11.93 53.06 -27.97
CA SER A 430 10.84 53.95 -27.60
C SER A 430 10.74 55.21 -28.49
N GLY A 431 11.82 55.56 -29.19
CA GLY A 431 11.85 56.63 -30.19
C GLY A 431 11.36 56.19 -31.57
N GLY A 432 11.03 54.91 -31.75
CA GLY A 432 10.59 54.33 -33.02
C GLY A 432 11.73 53.92 -33.95
N THR A 433 12.98 54.05 -33.51
CA THR A 433 14.16 53.63 -34.28
C THR A 433 14.24 52.11 -34.30
N ILE A 434 14.47 51.53 -35.48
CA ILE A 434 14.66 50.09 -35.63
C ILE A 434 16.16 49.78 -35.68
N TYR A 435 16.57 48.71 -35.03
CA TYR A 435 17.93 48.20 -35.02
C TYR A 435 17.92 46.75 -35.50
N ILE A 436 18.81 46.40 -36.42
CA ILE A 436 19.10 44.99 -36.72
C ILE A 436 19.98 44.45 -35.59
N VAL A 437 19.53 43.38 -34.94
CA VAL A 437 20.25 42.68 -33.87
C VAL A 437 21.11 41.60 -34.50
N THR A 438 22.42 41.74 -34.38
CA THR A 438 23.35 40.68 -34.79
C THR A 438 23.72 39.84 -33.57
N LEU A 439 23.52 38.53 -33.67
CA LEU A 439 23.83 37.56 -32.62
C LEU A 439 25.19 36.88 -32.92
N GLN A 440 26.01 36.63 -31.90
CA GLN A 440 27.20 35.80 -32.05
C GLN A 440 26.77 34.34 -32.13
N LYS A 441 27.18 33.61 -33.18
CA LYS A 441 26.92 32.17 -33.31
C LYS A 441 27.62 31.35 -32.22
#